data_AF-A0A1Q2ZW58-F1
#
_entry.id   AF-A0A1Q2ZW58-F1
#
_cell.length_a   1.000
_cell.length_b   1.000
_cell.length_c   1.000
_cell.angle_alpha   90.00
_cell.angle_beta   90.00
_cell.angle_gamma   90.00
#
_symmetry.space_group_name_H-M   'P 1'
#
loop_
_entity.id
_entity.type
_entity.pdbx_description
1 polymer ?
#
loop_
_entity_poly.entity_id
_entity_poly.type
_entity_poly.pdbx_seq_one_letter_code
_entity_poly.pdbx_strand_id
1 'polypeptide(L)'
;MEIVSERTIEQDSGQPLIVVIEIRFEYNKNDIVLELVHLLEFLSEFYTSSDNVMIDLQVASTESFHSWSWEKALYIARRSTNFPVPVFLTQTTGVKVNYLKSNRSLKNFRETVRNASISLDDSDNYNDGCDYETTLKVTLLHFVQLNGVDEIFLEQMLQNYHCLEEVLTTTEE
;
A
#
# COMPACT_ATOMS: atom_id res chain seq x y z
N MET A 1 -2.32 8.91 19.46
CA MET A 1 -2.33 9.24 18.03
C MET A 1 -3.52 10.14 17.77
N GLU A 2 -3.39 11.17 16.96
CA GLU A 2 -4.44 12.17 16.73
C GLU A 2 -4.73 12.33 15.24
N ILE A 3 -6.02 12.39 14.86
CA ILE A 3 -6.43 12.72 13.49
C ILE A 3 -6.35 14.25 13.32
N VAL A 4 -5.53 14.71 12.38
CA VAL A 4 -5.29 16.12 12.08
C VAL A 4 -6.26 16.64 11.02
N SER A 5 -6.49 15.86 9.97
CA SER A 5 -7.37 16.24 8.88
C SER A 5 -7.94 15.00 8.16
N GLU A 6 -9.07 15.18 7.50
CA GLU A 6 -9.71 14.17 6.65
C GLU A 6 -10.15 14.83 5.34
N ARG A 7 -9.89 14.15 4.22
CA ARG A 7 -10.41 14.55 2.90
C ARG A 7 -10.65 13.33 2.02
N THR A 8 -11.50 13.50 1.02
CA THR A 8 -11.77 12.46 0.03
C THR A 8 -11.11 12.78 -1.32
N ILE A 9 -10.69 11.74 -2.03
CA ILE A 9 -10.22 11.82 -3.41
C ILE A 9 -11.11 10.90 -4.24
N GLU A 10 -11.97 11.53 -5.03
CA GLU A 10 -12.78 10.84 -6.04
C GLU A 10 -11.89 10.24 -7.13
N GLN A 11 -12.23 9.03 -7.55
CA GLN A 11 -11.60 8.33 -8.65
C GLN A 11 -12.56 8.18 -9.83
N ASP A 12 -12.04 7.73 -10.97
CA ASP A 12 -12.84 7.44 -12.16
C ASP A 12 -13.91 6.37 -11.86
N SER A 13 -14.98 6.33 -12.67
CA SER A 13 -16.16 5.51 -12.41
C SER A 13 -15.82 4.03 -12.15
N GLY A 14 -16.33 3.51 -11.02
CA GLY A 14 -16.16 2.12 -10.58
C GLY A 14 -15.01 1.90 -9.60
N GLN A 15 -14.10 2.86 -9.44
CA GLN A 15 -12.99 2.77 -8.49
C GLN A 15 -13.42 3.16 -7.06
N PRO A 16 -12.76 2.60 -6.03
CA PRO A 16 -13.03 2.97 -4.64
C PRO A 16 -12.66 4.44 -4.36
N LEU A 17 -13.48 5.07 -3.52
CA LEU A 17 -13.20 6.40 -2.99
C LEU A 17 -11.98 6.32 -2.06
N ILE A 18 -10.97 7.15 -2.26
CA ILE A 18 -9.87 7.23 -1.29
C ILE A 18 -10.23 8.24 -0.21
N VAL A 19 -10.29 7.79 1.04
CA VAL A 19 -10.34 8.66 2.21
C VAL A 19 -8.92 8.84 2.73
N VAL A 20 -8.45 10.08 2.70
CA VAL A 20 -7.13 10.45 3.19
C VAL A 20 -7.28 11.01 4.59
N ILE A 21 -6.68 10.32 5.57
CA ILE A 21 -6.71 10.70 6.99
C ILE A 21 -5.29 11.05 7.40
N GLU A 22 -5.04 12.33 7.69
CA GLU A 22 -3.76 12.76 8.23
C GLU A 22 -3.72 12.50 9.73
N ILE A 23 -2.65 11.84 10.18
CA ILE A 23 -2.44 11.50 11.59
C ILE A 23 -1.14 12.11 12.11
N ARG A 24 -1.20 12.58 13.36
CA ARG A 24 -0.05 12.97 14.15
C ARG A 24 0.21 11.91 15.21
N PHE A 25 1.46 11.49 15.28
CA PHE A 25 1.94 10.56 16.27
C PHE A 25 3.07 11.21 17.07
N GLU A 26 2.90 11.29 18.39
CA GLU A 26 3.93 11.79 19.30
C GLU A 26 4.63 10.61 19.97
N TYR A 27 5.92 10.42 19.67
CA TYR A 27 6.71 9.36 20.27
C TYR A 27 7.09 9.72 21.72
N ASN A 28 6.19 9.45 22.65
CA ASN A 28 6.41 9.63 24.09
C ASN A 28 6.18 8.33 24.88
N LYS A 29 6.91 7.27 24.52
CA LYS A 29 6.80 5.89 25.05
C LYS A 29 5.51 5.13 24.67
N ASN A 30 4.69 5.68 23.79
CA ASN A 30 3.50 4.98 23.31
C ASN A 30 3.89 3.92 22.27
N ASP A 31 3.28 2.75 22.38
CA ASP A 31 3.44 1.67 21.40
C ASP A 31 2.60 2.00 20.15
N ILE A 32 3.29 2.21 19.03
CA ILE A 32 2.71 2.47 17.72
C ILE A 32 1.66 1.42 17.32
N VAL A 33 1.84 0.16 17.70
CA VAL A 33 0.88 -0.91 17.39
C VAL A 33 -0.43 -0.66 18.15
N LEU A 34 -0.34 -0.38 19.44
CA LEU A 34 -1.51 -0.13 20.29
C LEU A 34 -2.28 1.10 19.82
N GLU A 35 -1.55 2.15 19.45
CA GLU A 35 -2.13 3.39 18.94
C GLU A 35 -2.84 3.20 17.60
N LEU A 36 -2.27 2.38 16.70
CA LEU A 36 -2.93 1.99 15.46
C LEU A 36 -4.15 1.10 15.70
N VAL A 37 -4.11 0.19 16.68
CA VAL A 37 -5.27 -0.63 17.06
C VAL A 37 -6.42 0.27 17.49
N HIS A 38 -6.19 1.20 18.43
CA HIS A 38 -7.22 2.13 18.87
C HIS A 38 -7.76 3.01 17.74
N LEU A 39 -6.88 3.47 16.82
CA LEU A 39 -7.31 4.22 15.65
C LEU A 39 -8.22 3.38 14.75
N LEU A 40 -7.84 2.13 14.44
CA LEU A 40 -8.63 1.27 13.57
C LEU A 40 -9.96 0.85 14.21
N GLU A 41 -9.98 0.61 15.52
CA GLU A 41 -11.22 0.37 16.27
C GLU A 41 -12.15 1.58 16.16
N PHE A 42 -11.64 2.79 16.40
CA PHE A 42 -12.41 4.01 16.22
C PHE A 42 -12.94 4.17 14.78
N LEU A 43 -12.10 3.97 13.77
CA LEU A 43 -12.51 4.07 12.37
C LEU A 43 -13.55 3.00 11.97
N SER A 44 -13.57 1.85 12.64
CA SER A 44 -14.51 0.77 12.33
C SER A 44 -15.97 1.12 12.65
N GLU A 45 -16.17 2.17 13.46
CA GLU A 45 -17.50 2.73 13.73
C GLU A 45 -18.08 3.47 12.51
N PHE A 46 -17.22 3.91 11.58
CA PHE A 46 -17.59 4.74 10.43
C PHE A 46 -17.45 4.02 9.09
N TYR A 47 -16.57 3.02 9.01
CA TYR A 47 -16.24 2.33 7.77
C TYR A 47 -16.58 0.84 7.87
N THR A 48 -17.32 0.35 6.87
CA THR A 48 -17.84 -1.01 6.78
C THR A 48 -17.35 -1.69 5.51
N SER A 49 -17.40 -3.03 5.47
CA SER A 49 -16.95 -3.81 4.31
C SER A 49 -17.80 -3.60 3.04
N SER A 50 -18.99 -3.00 3.18
CA SER A 50 -19.84 -2.62 2.04
C SER A 50 -19.44 -1.30 1.39
N ASP A 51 -18.55 -0.53 2.04
CA ASP A 51 -18.10 0.74 1.49
C ASP A 51 -17.06 0.48 0.40
N ASN A 52 -17.30 1.03 -0.80
CA ASN A 52 -16.31 1.04 -1.87
C ASN A 52 -15.25 2.13 -1.59
N VAL A 53 -14.51 1.95 -0.50
CA VAL A 53 -13.59 2.94 0.07
C VAL A 53 -12.22 2.29 0.29
N MET A 54 -11.17 3.10 0.22
CA MET A 54 -9.85 2.76 0.73
C MET A 54 -9.32 3.90 1.59
N ILE A 55 -8.59 3.59 2.66
CA ILE A 55 -8.06 4.60 3.58
C ILE A 55 -6.55 4.78 3.37
N ASP A 56 -6.13 6.01 3.05
CA ASP A 56 -4.74 6.48 3.06
C ASP A 56 -4.45 7.16 4.40
N LEU A 57 -3.79 6.46 5.33
CA LEU A 57 -3.30 7.06 6.56
C LEU A 57 -2.01 7.83 6.28
N GLN A 58 -2.05 9.16 6.37
CA GLN A 58 -0.90 10.02 6.11
C GLN A 58 -0.22 10.41 7.42
N VAL A 59 1.00 9.94 7.64
CA VAL A 59 1.81 10.27 8.80
C VAL A 59 2.60 11.55 8.54
N ALA A 60 2.38 12.56 9.38
CA ALA A 60 3.00 13.88 9.25
C ALA A 60 4.53 13.89 9.44
N SER A 61 5.09 12.93 10.17
CA SER A 61 6.54 12.75 10.33
C SER A 61 6.86 11.29 10.64
N THR A 62 7.82 10.71 9.90
CA THR A 62 8.39 9.39 10.21
C THR A 62 9.72 9.51 10.94
N GLU A 63 10.10 10.69 11.44
CA GLU A 63 11.36 10.86 12.18
C GLU A 63 11.42 9.96 13.42
N SER A 64 10.27 9.49 13.90
CA SER A 64 10.17 8.53 15.00
C SER A 64 10.42 7.07 14.59
N PHE A 65 10.18 6.68 13.33
CA PHE A 65 10.31 5.29 12.88
C PHE A 65 10.55 5.17 11.37
N HIS A 66 11.39 4.22 10.95
CA HIS A 66 11.50 3.83 9.54
C HIS A 66 10.14 3.40 8.95
N SER A 67 9.94 3.60 7.65
CA SER A 67 8.70 3.24 6.93
C SER A 67 8.29 1.78 7.14
N TRP A 68 9.25 0.85 7.14
CA TRP A 68 9.03 -0.57 7.42
C TRP A 68 8.38 -0.81 8.80
N SER A 69 8.76 -0.06 9.83
CA SER A 69 8.21 -0.23 11.17
C SER A 69 6.73 0.16 11.23
N TRP A 70 6.35 1.20 10.47
CA TRP A 70 4.96 1.63 10.30
C TRP A 70 4.13 0.56 9.58
N GLU A 71 4.64 0.01 8.49
CA GLU A 71 3.98 -1.07 7.74
C GLU A 71 3.77 -2.31 8.62
N LYS A 72 4.81 -2.73 9.36
CA LYS A 72 4.71 -3.87 10.28
C LYS A 72 3.70 -3.60 11.39
N ALA A 73 3.68 -2.40 11.95
CA ALA A 73 2.74 -2.04 13.00
C ALA A 73 1.29 -2.03 12.49
N LEU A 74 1.05 -1.50 11.29
CA LEU A 74 -0.26 -1.51 10.65
C LEU A 74 -0.74 -2.93 10.35
N TYR A 75 0.14 -3.78 9.83
CA TYR A 75 -0.18 -5.19 9.58
C TYR A 75 -0.67 -5.88 10.86
N ILE A 76 0.05 -5.69 11.98
CA ILE A 76 -0.34 -6.27 13.28
C ILE A 76 -1.68 -5.67 13.74
N ALA A 77 -1.84 -4.35 13.68
CA ALA A 77 -3.05 -3.68 14.13
C ALA A 77 -4.29 -4.10 13.34
N ARG A 78 -4.19 -4.23 12.01
CA ARG A 78 -5.28 -4.72 11.15
C ARG A 78 -5.69 -6.14 11.49
N ARG A 79 -4.71 -7.02 11.77
CA ARG A 79 -4.99 -8.41 12.19
C ARG A 79 -5.66 -8.48 13.55
N SER A 80 -5.32 -7.59 14.48
CA SER A 80 -5.92 -7.54 15.80
C SER A 80 -7.36 -7.03 15.76
N THR A 81 -7.66 -6.10 14.87
CA THR A 81 -8.97 -5.42 14.78
C THR A 81 -9.92 -6.04 13.78
N ASN A 82 -9.43 -6.90 12.87
CA ASN A 82 -10.16 -7.37 11.68
C ASN A 82 -10.79 -6.21 10.88
N PHE A 83 -10.03 -5.11 10.75
CA PHE A 83 -10.54 -3.88 10.13
C PHE A 83 -11.05 -4.15 8.69
N PRO A 84 -12.30 -3.75 8.37
CA PRO A 84 -13.02 -4.28 7.20
C PRO A 84 -12.64 -3.65 5.86
N VAL A 85 -11.92 -2.52 5.88
CA VAL A 85 -11.60 -1.73 4.68
C VAL A 85 -10.07 -1.76 4.42
N PRO A 86 -9.61 -1.71 3.15
CA PRO A 86 -8.19 -1.58 2.86
C PRO A 86 -7.60 -0.29 3.44
N VAL A 87 -6.50 -0.43 4.20
CA VAL A 87 -5.75 0.69 4.79
C VAL A 87 -4.29 0.59 4.36
N PHE A 88 -3.72 1.70 3.92
CA PHE A 88 -2.31 1.84 3.60
C PHE A 88 -1.73 3.09 4.27
N LEU A 89 -0.42 3.08 4.53
CA LEU A 89 0.29 4.19 5.17
C LEU A 89 1.14 4.93 4.16
N THR A 90 1.11 6.26 4.24
CA THR A 90 2.01 7.10 3.45
C THR A 90 2.49 8.29 4.25
N GLN A 91 3.50 8.98 3.75
CA GLN A 91 3.94 10.25 4.33
C GLN A 91 3.15 11.40 3.74
N THR A 92 2.86 12.40 4.57
CA THR A 92 2.14 13.62 4.13
C THR A 92 2.93 14.40 3.06
N THR A 93 4.25 14.19 2.97
CA THR A 93 5.11 14.72 1.91
C THR A 93 5.14 13.80 0.69
N GLY A 94 4.43 14.17 -0.37
CA GLY A 94 4.58 13.51 -1.67
C GLY A 94 3.70 14.12 -2.75
N VAL A 95 4.29 14.36 -3.92
CA VAL A 95 3.68 14.98 -5.12
C VAL A 95 2.66 14.02 -5.78
N LYS A 96 1.68 13.53 -5.02
CA LYS A 96 0.82 12.42 -5.46
C LYS A 96 -0.18 12.82 -6.54
N VAL A 97 -0.86 13.96 -6.38
CA VAL A 97 -1.96 14.34 -7.28
C VAL A 97 -1.47 14.59 -8.71
N ASN A 98 -0.32 15.28 -8.85
CA ASN A 98 0.27 15.53 -10.16
C ASN A 98 0.89 14.26 -10.74
N TYR A 99 1.62 13.46 -9.95
CA TYR A 99 2.19 12.19 -10.40
C TYR A 99 1.12 11.22 -10.93
N LEU A 100 0.01 11.07 -10.20
CA LEU A 100 -1.10 10.19 -10.61
C LEU A 100 -1.71 10.63 -11.96
N LYS A 101 -1.78 11.93 -12.24
CA LYS A 101 -2.40 12.47 -13.46
C LYS A 101 -1.45 12.57 -14.64
N SER A 102 -0.16 12.83 -14.42
CA SER A 102 0.79 13.16 -15.49
C SER A 102 1.81 12.06 -15.79
N ASN A 103 1.97 11.05 -14.92
CA ASN A 103 2.99 10.04 -15.12
C ASN A 103 2.61 9.05 -16.25
N ARG A 104 3.40 9.08 -17.34
CA ARG A 104 3.23 8.22 -18.51
C ARG A 104 3.43 6.74 -18.20
N SER A 105 4.41 6.40 -17.36
CA SER A 105 4.69 5.01 -16.96
C SER A 105 3.53 4.43 -16.15
N LEU A 106 2.93 5.22 -15.25
CA LEU A 106 1.75 4.81 -14.51
C LEU A 106 0.53 4.62 -15.43
N LYS A 107 0.34 5.50 -16.41
CA LYS A 107 -0.73 5.34 -17.41
C LYS A 107 -0.54 4.08 -18.26
N ASN A 108 0.67 3.86 -18.77
CA ASN A 108 1.01 2.67 -19.54
C ASN A 108 0.83 1.41 -18.71
N PHE A 109 1.26 1.41 -17.44
CA PHE A 109 1.06 0.27 -16.54
C PHE A 109 -0.43 -0.03 -16.32
N ARG A 110 -1.25 0.99 -16.05
CA ARG A 110 -2.72 0.83 -15.94
C ARG A 110 -3.32 0.25 -17.22
N GLU A 111 -2.90 0.73 -18.38
CA GLU A 111 -3.35 0.21 -19.67
C GLU A 111 -2.89 -1.23 -19.92
N THR A 112 -1.64 -1.57 -19.60
CA THR A 112 -1.10 -2.92 -19.73
C THR A 112 -1.83 -3.91 -18.84
N VAL A 113 -2.07 -3.57 -17.56
CA VAL A 113 -2.84 -4.40 -16.63
C VAL A 113 -4.28 -4.57 -17.14
N ARG A 114 -4.93 -3.48 -17.57
CA ARG A 114 -6.29 -3.54 -18.13
C ARG A 114 -6.36 -4.39 -19.40
N ASN A 115 -5.36 -4.32 -20.27
CA ASN A 115 -5.35 -5.08 -21.52
C ASN A 115 -5.02 -6.57 -21.29
N ALA A 116 -4.16 -6.90 -20.32
CA ALA A 116 -3.93 -8.27 -19.88
C ALA A 116 -5.19 -8.90 -19.23
N SER A 117 -6.07 -8.08 -18.63
CA SER A 117 -7.37 -8.53 -18.14
C SER A 117 -8.45 -8.68 -19.22
N ILE A 118 -8.28 -8.09 -20.41
CA ILE A 118 -9.24 -8.22 -21.54
C ILE A 118 -8.97 -9.50 -22.36
N SER A 119 -7.77 -10.09 -22.29
CA SER A 119 -7.43 -11.31 -23.03
C SER A 119 -7.80 -12.63 -22.34
N LEU A 120 -8.43 -12.58 -21.17
CA LEU A 120 -9.03 -13.72 -20.48
C LEU A 120 -10.56 -13.56 -20.54
N ASP A 121 -11.10 -14.05 -21.66
CA ASP A 121 -12.47 -13.94 -22.15
C ASP A 121 -13.57 -14.17 -21.08
N ASP A 122 -14.63 -13.38 -21.20
CA ASP A 122 -16.01 -13.62 -20.75
C ASP A 122 -16.24 -14.77 -19.75
N SER A 123 -16.03 -14.49 -18.47
CA SER A 123 -16.89 -15.07 -17.43
C SER A 123 -16.88 -14.21 -16.18
N ASP A 124 -18.09 -13.94 -15.70
CA ASP A 124 -18.39 -13.18 -14.52
C ASP A 124 -17.52 -13.58 -13.32
N ASN A 125 -17.12 -12.53 -12.58
CA ASN A 125 -16.93 -12.55 -11.14
C ASN A 125 -15.64 -13.21 -10.62
N TYR A 126 -14.48 -12.52 -10.60
CA TYR A 126 -13.43 -12.83 -9.62
C TYR A 126 -12.49 -11.65 -9.28
N ASN A 127 -12.62 -11.19 -8.02
CA ASN A 127 -11.61 -10.60 -7.11
C ASN A 127 -10.85 -9.31 -7.50
N ASP A 128 -11.48 -8.17 -7.19
CA ASP A 128 -10.83 -6.87 -6.98
C ASP A 128 -10.22 -6.74 -5.55
N GLY A 129 -9.50 -7.77 -5.11
CA GLY A 129 -8.97 -7.89 -3.75
C GLY A 129 -7.47 -8.21 -3.69
N CYS A 130 -6.76 -8.10 -4.80
CA CYS A 130 -5.33 -8.37 -4.81
C CYS A 130 -4.57 -7.16 -4.26
N ASP A 131 -4.05 -7.28 -3.04
CA ASP A 131 -3.07 -6.35 -2.50
C ASP A 131 -1.78 -6.50 -3.34
N TYR A 132 -1.70 -5.69 -4.40
CA TYR A 132 -0.64 -5.76 -5.40
C TYR A 132 0.75 -5.47 -4.80
N GLU A 133 0.81 -4.64 -3.77
CA GLU A 133 2.04 -4.36 -3.03
C GLU A 133 2.47 -5.58 -2.21
N THR A 134 1.52 -6.25 -1.56
CA THR A 134 1.78 -7.54 -0.89
C THR A 134 2.19 -8.61 -1.90
N THR A 135 1.57 -8.64 -3.08
CA THR A 135 1.91 -9.60 -4.14
C THR A 135 3.33 -9.36 -4.68
N LEU A 136 3.72 -8.10 -4.87
CA LEU A 136 5.08 -7.71 -5.27
C LEU A 136 6.09 -8.13 -4.21
N LYS A 137 5.82 -7.83 -2.93
CA LYS A 137 6.71 -8.18 -1.79
C LYS A 137 6.87 -9.69 -1.64
N VAL A 138 5.77 -10.46 -1.72
CA VAL A 138 5.81 -11.92 -1.67
C VAL A 138 6.61 -12.49 -2.83
N THR A 139 6.43 -11.93 -4.03
CA THR A 139 7.15 -12.39 -5.23
C THR A 139 8.65 -12.13 -5.12
N LEU A 140 9.04 -10.94 -4.66
CA LEU A 140 10.45 -10.60 -4.41
C LEU A 140 11.07 -11.47 -3.32
N LEU A 141 10.36 -11.71 -2.21
CA LEU A 141 10.84 -12.58 -1.15
C LEU A 141 11.03 -14.02 -1.63
N HIS A 142 10.10 -14.53 -2.44
CA HIS A 142 10.21 -15.87 -3.01
C HIS A 142 11.38 -15.98 -3.99
N PHE A 143 11.58 -14.96 -4.83
CA PHE A 143 12.73 -14.86 -5.73
C PHE A 143 14.07 -14.88 -4.97
N VAL A 144 14.17 -14.10 -3.89
CA VAL A 144 15.36 -14.04 -3.03
C VAL A 144 15.68 -15.40 -2.42
N GLN A 145 14.65 -16.11 -1.93
CA GLN A 145 14.80 -17.44 -1.35
C GLN A 145 15.23 -18.49 -2.36
N LEU A 146 14.61 -18.50 -3.56
CA LEU A 146 14.95 -19.46 -4.62
C LEU A 146 16.38 -19.28 -5.13
N ASN A 147 16.84 -18.04 -5.23
CA ASN A 147 18.16 -17.72 -5.80
C ASN A 147 19.26 -17.56 -4.73
N GLY A 148 18.96 -17.79 -3.45
CA GLY A 148 19.93 -17.66 -2.37
C GLY A 148 20.52 -16.26 -2.24
N VAL A 149 19.74 -15.24 -2.57
CA VAL A 149 20.15 -13.83 -2.52
C VAL A 149 20.23 -13.37 -1.06
N ASP A 150 21.34 -12.75 -0.68
CA ASP A 150 21.49 -12.17 0.66
C ASP A 150 20.85 -10.77 0.79
N GLU A 151 20.68 -10.31 2.02
CA GLU A 151 19.99 -9.06 2.33
C GLU A 151 20.68 -7.81 1.76
N ILE A 152 22.02 -7.82 1.69
CA ILE A 152 22.81 -6.71 1.15
C ILE A 152 22.64 -6.63 -0.37
N PHE A 153 22.64 -7.77 -1.03
CA PHE A 153 22.42 -7.86 -2.47
C PHE A 153 20.98 -7.52 -2.85
N LEU A 154 19.99 -7.93 -2.04
CA LEU A 154 18.60 -7.51 -2.21
C LEU A 154 18.46 -5.99 -2.09
N GLU A 155 19.10 -5.37 -1.10
CA GLU A 155 19.07 -3.92 -0.93
C GLU A 155 19.70 -3.20 -2.14
N GLN A 156 20.81 -3.71 -2.67
CA GLN A 156 21.42 -3.19 -3.90
C GLN A 156 20.53 -3.40 -5.13
N MET A 157 19.86 -4.54 -5.25
CA MET A 157 18.90 -4.79 -6.33
C MET A 157 17.75 -3.81 -6.29
N LEU A 158 17.16 -3.56 -5.12
CA LEU A 158 16.05 -2.62 -4.98
C LEU A 158 16.46 -1.17 -5.21
N GLN A 159 17.74 -0.84 -5.03
CA GLN A 159 18.30 0.49 -5.36
C GLN A 159 18.58 0.64 -6.86
N ASN A 160 18.97 -0.44 -7.53
CA ASN A 160 19.39 -0.44 -8.94
C ASN A 160 18.26 -0.79 -9.93
N TYR A 161 17.22 -1.46 -9.48
CA TYR A 161 16.08 -1.91 -10.28
C TYR A 161 14.78 -1.34 -9.70
N HIS A 162 13.98 -0.75 -10.57
CA HIS A 162 12.79 0.03 -10.20
C HIS A 162 11.48 -0.72 -10.45
N CYS A 163 11.53 -1.92 -11.02
CA CYS A 163 10.38 -2.80 -11.18
C CYS A 163 10.76 -4.29 -11.11
N LEU A 164 9.74 -5.14 -10.93
CA LEU A 164 9.92 -6.59 -10.87
C LEU A 164 10.44 -7.18 -12.19
N GLU A 165 10.08 -6.59 -13.32
CA GLU A 165 10.55 -7.03 -14.64
C GLU A 165 12.07 -6.90 -14.76
N GLU A 166 12.61 -5.75 -14.36
CA GLU A 166 14.06 -5.51 -14.31
C GLU A 166 14.76 -6.52 -13.39
N VAL A 167 14.19 -6.81 -12.22
CA VAL A 167 14.70 -7.81 -11.29
C VAL A 167 14.75 -9.21 -11.90
N LEU A 168 13.68 -9.66 -12.56
CA LEU A 168 13.60 -11.00 -13.15
C LEU A 168 14.52 -11.19 -14.36
N THR A 169 14.75 -10.14 -15.15
CA THR A 169 15.67 -10.20 -16.30
C THR A 169 17.15 -10.37 -15.91
N THR A 170 17.52 -10.12 -14.66
CA THR A 170 18.91 -10.33 -14.19
C THR A 170 19.27 -11.80 -13.96
N THR A 171 18.29 -12.70 -13.95
CA THR A 171 18.48 -14.13 -13.68
C THR A 171 18.32 -15.04 -14.90
N GLU A 172 18.00 -14.48 -16.07
CA GLU A 172 17.89 -15.23 -17.33
C GLU A 172 19.18 -15.23 -18.17
N GLU A 173 20.30 -14.71 -17.63
CA GLU A 173 21.67 -14.85 -18.16
C GLU A 173 22.50 -15.85 -17.33
#